data_AF-A0A4R3T285-F1
#
_entry.id   AF-A0A4R3T285-F1
#
_cell.length_a   1.000
_cell.length_b   1.000
_cell.length_c   1.000
_cell.angle_alpha   90.00
_cell.angle_beta   90.00
_cell.angle_gamma   90.00
#
_symmetry.space_group_name_H-M   'P 1'
#
loop_
_entity.id
_entity.type
_entity.pdbx_description
1 polymer ?
#
loop_
_entity_poly.entity_id
_entity_poly.type
_entity_poly.pdbx_seq_one_letter_code
_entity_poly.pdbx_strand_id
1 'polypeptide(L)'
;MNGYRHCAVGMVAMANCVSPVLASGQLPPSPMESRRFSSFAKCLAFLKDRYRADLKKADRRPIRVDDGSSQTLIDSLGVVATSPKIATYKVTEGWSFRRPDLKIRQIITSYSYETTFMRCDREELTGSSYKGYALEGFEDLPENWDPTK
;
A
#
# COMPACT_ATOMS: atom_id res chain seq x y z
N MET A 1 29.75 -35.43 59.47
CA MET A 1 29.05 -36.36 58.55
C MET A 1 28.28 -35.49 57.57
N ASN A 2 28.88 -35.20 56.42
CA ASN A 2 28.69 -35.92 55.14
C ASN A 2 27.31 -35.64 54.51
N GLY A 3 27.29 -34.97 53.35
CA GLY A 3 26.08 -34.89 52.52
C GLY A 3 25.96 -33.64 51.65
N TYR A 4 26.76 -33.55 50.58
CA TYR A 4 26.47 -32.74 49.40
C TYR A 4 25.05 -33.02 48.88
N ARG A 5 24.37 -32.04 48.26
CA ARG A 5 23.91 -32.13 46.85
C ARG A 5 23.13 -30.90 46.35
N HIS A 6 23.69 -30.36 45.26
CA HIS A 6 23.02 -29.77 44.10
C HIS A 6 22.42 -28.36 44.21
N CYS A 7 23.27 -27.36 43.93
CA CYS A 7 22.84 -26.19 43.16
C CYS A 7 22.41 -26.67 41.76
N ALA A 8 21.12 -26.93 41.58
CA ALA A 8 20.54 -26.99 40.26
C ALA A 8 20.52 -25.55 39.73
N VAL A 9 21.49 -25.25 38.86
CA VAL A 9 21.44 -24.09 37.96
C VAL A 9 20.24 -24.33 37.04
N GLY A 10 19.08 -23.81 37.45
CA GLY A 10 17.90 -23.75 36.61
C GLY A 10 18.19 -22.81 35.46
N MET A 11 18.55 -23.39 34.33
CA MET A 11 18.62 -22.72 33.03
C MET A 11 17.24 -22.11 32.76
N VAL A 12 17.10 -20.80 33.01
CA VAL A 12 15.94 -20.04 32.56
C VAL A 12 16.02 -20.03 31.04
N ALA A 13 15.37 -21.01 30.43
CA ALA A 13 15.07 -21.00 29.02
C ALA A 13 14.20 -19.76 28.79
N MET A 14 14.83 -18.68 28.33
CA MET A 14 14.12 -17.56 27.73
C MET A 14 13.45 -18.13 26.48
N ALA A 15 12.22 -18.62 26.65
CA ALA A 15 11.31 -18.85 25.55
C ALA A 15 11.10 -17.47 24.92
N ASN A 16 11.91 -17.13 23.93
CA ASN A 16 11.68 -16.02 23.04
C ASN A 16 10.35 -16.34 22.35
N CYS A 17 9.25 -15.86 22.94
CA CYS A 17 8.00 -15.68 22.23
C CYS A 17 8.29 -14.65 21.14
N VAL A 18 8.85 -15.10 20.01
CA VAL A 18 8.92 -14.32 18.80
C VAL A 18 7.47 -14.24 18.32
N SER A 19 6.73 -13.28 18.88
CA SER A 19 5.46 -12.88 18.29
C SER A 19 5.79 -12.52 16.84
N PRO A 20 5.08 -13.04 15.83
CA PRO A 20 5.31 -12.59 14.47
C PRO A 20 5.08 -11.08 14.47
N VAL A 21 6.16 -10.31 14.36
CA VAL A 21 6.07 -8.88 14.09
C VAL A 21 5.62 -8.80 12.65
N LEU A 22 4.31 -8.83 12.45
CA LEU A 22 3.72 -8.49 11.17
C LEU A 22 4.13 -7.03 10.93
N ALA A 23 4.82 -6.78 9.82
CA ALA A 23 5.36 -5.48 9.47
C ALA A 23 4.92 -5.12 8.05
N SER A 24 4.77 -3.83 7.79
CA SER A 24 4.60 -3.32 6.43
C SER A 24 5.82 -3.69 5.57
N GLY A 25 5.59 -3.95 4.29
CA GLY A 25 6.64 -4.35 3.35
C GLY A 25 6.59 -3.55 2.06
N GLN A 26 7.75 -3.39 1.42
CA GLN A 26 7.88 -2.70 0.14
C GLN A 26 8.95 -3.38 -0.73
N LEU A 27 8.63 -3.55 -2.01
CA LEU A 27 9.57 -4.01 -3.01
C LEU A 27 10.46 -2.86 -3.49
N PRO A 28 11.71 -3.14 -3.90
CA PRO A 28 12.56 -2.13 -4.55
C PRO A 28 11.86 -1.49 -5.76
N PRO A 29 12.11 -0.21 -6.04
CA PRO A 29 11.58 0.44 -7.23
C PRO A 29 12.04 -0.23 -8.53
N SER A 30 11.10 -0.43 -9.44
CA SER A 30 11.33 -0.90 -10.80
C SER A 30 11.30 0.28 -11.76
N PRO A 31 12.29 0.43 -12.67
CA PRO A 31 12.28 1.49 -13.65
C PRO A 31 11.18 1.25 -14.69
N MET A 32 10.54 2.33 -15.14
CA MET A 32 9.65 2.29 -16.29
C MET A 32 10.46 2.42 -17.58
N GLU A 33 9.98 1.82 -18.67
CA GLU A 33 10.55 2.04 -19.99
C GLU A 33 10.51 3.53 -20.35
N SER A 34 11.66 4.07 -20.76
CA SER A 34 11.72 5.46 -21.20
C SER A 34 11.02 5.61 -22.54
N ARG A 35 10.34 6.74 -22.73
CA ARG A 35 9.59 7.03 -23.95
C ARG A 35 9.88 8.44 -24.42
N ARG A 36 10.14 8.59 -25.71
CA ARG A 36 10.31 9.91 -26.33
C ARG A 36 9.04 10.34 -27.05
N PHE A 37 8.70 11.61 -26.91
CA PHE A 37 7.60 12.28 -27.59
C PHE A 37 8.13 13.25 -28.65
N SER A 38 7.24 13.81 -29.48
CA SER A 38 7.63 14.82 -30.46
C SER A 38 7.85 16.21 -29.85
N SER A 39 7.40 16.45 -28.62
CA SER A 39 7.57 17.71 -27.90
C SER A 39 7.27 17.54 -26.41
N PHE A 40 7.72 18.52 -25.60
CA PHE A 40 7.31 18.63 -24.20
C PHE A 40 5.79 18.71 -24.04
N ALA A 41 5.10 19.44 -24.91
CA ALA A 41 3.64 19.55 -24.85
C ALA A 41 2.94 18.19 -24.97
N LYS A 42 3.46 17.28 -25.80
CA LYS A 42 2.93 15.91 -25.93
C LYS A 42 3.27 15.03 -24.73
N CYS A 43 4.47 15.16 -24.17
CA CYS A 43 4.83 14.46 -22.92
C CYS A 43 3.93 14.93 -21.76
N LEU A 44 3.73 16.24 -21.62
CA LEU A 44 2.85 16.82 -20.61
C LEU A 44 1.39 16.38 -20.79
N ALA A 45 0.90 16.32 -22.04
CA ALA A 45 -0.44 15.81 -22.33
C ALA A 45 -0.60 14.36 -21.89
N PHE A 46 0.43 13.52 -22.12
CA PHE A 46 0.43 12.13 -21.64
C PHE A 46 0.32 12.03 -20.11
N LEU A 47 1.07 12.85 -19.35
CA LEU A 47 0.94 12.87 -17.88
C LEU A 47 -0.47 13.27 -17.44
N LYS A 48 -1.08 14.26 -18.11
CA LYS A 48 -2.45 14.71 -17.82
C LYS A 48 -3.49 13.65 -18.17
N ASP A 49 -3.32 12.94 -19.27
CA ASP A 49 -4.16 11.80 -19.66
C ASP A 49 -4.08 10.69 -18.62
N ARG A 50 -2.86 10.36 -18.18
CA ARG A 50 -2.63 9.35 -17.16
C ARG A 50 -3.32 9.72 -15.85
N TYR A 51 -3.17 10.96 -15.39
CA TYR A 51 -3.86 11.47 -14.20
C TYR A 51 -5.39 11.32 -14.29
N ARG A 52 -5.98 11.74 -15.42
CA ARG A 52 -7.43 11.60 -15.65
C ARG A 52 -7.87 10.14 -15.69
N ALA A 53 -7.03 9.24 -16.20
CA ALA A 53 -7.31 7.81 -16.21
C ALA A 53 -7.24 7.22 -14.79
N ASP A 54 -6.25 7.61 -13.98
CA ASP A 54 -6.15 7.16 -12.58
C ASP A 54 -7.33 7.62 -11.74
N LEU A 55 -7.76 8.88 -11.85
CA LEU A 55 -8.92 9.37 -11.09
C LEU A 55 -10.20 8.56 -11.32
N LYS A 56 -10.36 7.93 -12.50
CA LYS A 56 -11.52 7.10 -12.82
C LYS A 56 -11.50 5.73 -12.13
N LYS A 57 -10.35 5.30 -11.62
CA LYS A 57 -10.21 4.03 -10.90
C LYS A 57 -10.65 4.12 -9.45
N ALA A 58 -10.69 5.33 -8.87
CA ALA A 58 -11.02 5.52 -7.47
C ALA A 58 -12.48 5.17 -7.20
N ASP A 59 -12.70 4.27 -6.24
CA ASP A 59 -14.02 3.93 -5.74
C ASP A 59 -14.50 5.00 -4.76
N ARG A 60 -15.69 5.57 -5.03
CA ARG A 60 -16.28 6.62 -4.18
C ARG A 60 -16.59 6.15 -2.75
N ARG A 61 -16.81 4.85 -2.59
CA ARG A 61 -17.11 4.17 -1.33
C ARG A 61 -16.69 2.70 -1.46
N PRO A 62 -16.49 1.97 -0.35
CA PRO A 62 -16.24 0.53 -0.40
C PRO A 62 -17.34 -0.20 -1.17
N ILE A 63 -16.92 -1.19 -1.96
CA ILE A 63 -17.78 -2.07 -2.76
C ILE A 63 -17.83 -3.42 -2.06
N ARG A 64 -19.04 -3.94 -1.83
CA ARG A 64 -19.25 -5.27 -1.26
C ARG A 64 -18.64 -6.32 -2.20
N VAL A 65 -17.81 -7.20 -1.65
CA VAL A 65 -17.21 -8.35 -2.37
C VAL A 65 -17.17 -9.54 -1.43
N ASP A 66 -17.63 -10.70 -1.89
CA ASP A 66 -17.68 -11.94 -1.10
C ASP A 66 -18.16 -11.71 0.34
N ASP A 67 -17.29 -11.96 1.32
CA ASP A 67 -17.53 -11.84 2.75
C ASP A 67 -17.13 -10.47 3.34
N GLY A 68 -16.68 -9.52 2.52
CA GLY A 68 -16.18 -8.22 2.95
C GLY A 68 -16.50 -7.06 2.01
N SER A 69 -15.58 -6.11 1.96
CA SER A 69 -15.62 -4.98 1.03
C SER A 69 -14.23 -4.66 0.52
N SER A 70 -14.16 -4.20 -0.73
CA SER A 70 -12.94 -3.73 -1.38
C SER A 70 -13.09 -2.26 -1.74
N GLN A 71 -11.99 -1.51 -1.73
CA GLN A 71 -11.96 -0.15 -2.21
C GLN A 71 -10.63 0.17 -2.89
N THR A 72 -10.71 0.67 -4.11
CA THR A 72 -9.57 1.28 -4.82
C THR A 72 -9.47 2.76 -4.45
N LEU A 73 -8.31 3.16 -3.97
CA LEU A 73 -7.99 4.53 -3.56
C LEU A 73 -6.92 5.10 -4.48
N ILE A 74 -7.04 6.38 -4.84
CA ILE A 74 -6.08 7.10 -5.67
C ILE A 74 -5.63 8.33 -4.90
N ASP A 75 -4.34 8.38 -4.55
CA ASP A 75 -3.71 9.54 -3.95
C ASP A 75 -2.73 10.17 -4.96
N SER A 76 -2.98 11.43 -5.31
CA SER A 76 -2.14 12.20 -6.23
C SER A 76 -2.38 13.69 -6.08
N LEU A 77 -1.30 14.47 -6.21
CA LEU A 77 -1.36 15.93 -6.35
C LEU A 77 -1.63 16.38 -7.80
N GLY A 78 -1.88 15.44 -8.71
CA GLY A 78 -1.98 15.69 -10.13
C GLY A 78 -0.62 15.95 -10.78
N VAL A 79 -0.65 16.53 -11.98
CA VAL A 79 0.56 16.84 -12.75
C VAL A 79 1.13 18.18 -12.30
N VAL A 80 2.39 18.18 -11.88
CA VAL A 80 3.10 19.38 -11.41
C VAL A 80 4.13 19.80 -12.44
N ALA A 81 3.99 21.01 -13.00
CA ALA A 81 5.02 21.59 -13.86
C ALA A 81 6.05 22.32 -12.98
N THR A 82 7.29 21.85 -12.93
CA THR A 82 8.36 22.46 -12.12
C THR A 82 9.20 23.45 -12.92
N SER A 83 9.12 23.43 -14.25
CA SER A 83 9.73 24.42 -15.15
C SER A 83 9.02 24.43 -16.51
N PRO A 84 9.36 25.37 -17.44
CA PRO A 84 8.80 25.39 -18.78
C PRO A 84 9.04 24.14 -19.62
N LYS A 85 9.96 23.26 -19.20
CA LYS A 85 10.31 22.02 -19.91
C LYS A 85 10.31 20.79 -19.00
N ILE A 86 9.87 20.93 -17.74
CA ILE A 86 9.88 19.83 -16.78
C ILE A 86 8.52 19.72 -16.13
N ALA A 87 7.95 18.51 -16.15
CA ALA A 87 6.74 18.19 -15.43
C ALA A 87 6.86 16.82 -14.77
N THR A 88 6.24 16.67 -13.60
CA THR A 88 6.22 15.41 -12.84
C THR A 88 4.79 15.00 -12.54
N TYR A 89 4.61 13.72 -12.32
CA TYR A 89 3.36 13.13 -11.87
C TYR A 89 3.69 11.99 -10.93
N LYS A 90 3.12 12.04 -9.73
CA LYS A 90 3.19 10.97 -8.73
C LYS A 90 1.77 10.54 -8.41
N VAL A 91 1.56 9.23 -8.35
CA VAL A 91 0.29 8.64 -7.91
C VAL A 91 0.55 7.41 -7.07
N THR A 92 -0.22 7.26 -6.01
CA THR A 92 -0.37 6.00 -5.29
C THR A 92 -1.75 5.44 -5.57
N GLU A 93 -1.79 4.28 -6.21
CA GLU A 93 -2.98 3.45 -6.33
C GLU A 93 -2.97 2.44 -5.19
N GLY A 94 -3.98 2.48 -4.34
CA GLY A 94 -4.12 1.63 -3.16
C GLY A 94 -5.34 0.74 -3.27
N TRP A 95 -5.23 -0.48 -2.76
CA TRP A 95 -6.32 -1.44 -2.67
C TRP A 95 -6.50 -1.84 -1.21
N SER A 96 -7.63 -1.44 -0.65
CA SER A 96 -8.05 -1.83 0.70
C SER A 96 -9.07 -2.96 0.61
N PHE A 97 -8.87 -4.00 1.41
CA PHE A 97 -9.85 -5.06 1.60
C PHE A 97 -10.18 -5.17 3.09
N ARG A 98 -11.46 -5.12 3.42
CA ARG A 98 -11.98 -5.19 4.79
C ARG A 98 -12.86 -6.42 4.92
N ARG A 99 -12.54 -7.29 5.88
CA ARG A 99 -13.30 -8.52 6.18
C ARG A 99 -13.65 -8.59 7.66
N PRO A 100 -14.92 -8.83 8.01
CA PRO A 100 -15.30 -9.14 9.39
C PRO A 100 -14.85 -10.57 9.76
N ASP A 101 -14.22 -10.71 10.93
CA ASP A 101 -13.97 -11.97 11.61
C ASP A 101 -14.84 -12.05 12.88
N LEU A 102 -15.87 -12.88 12.82
CA LEU A 102 -16.84 -13.05 13.90
C LEU A 102 -16.27 -13.80 15.11
N LYS A 103 -15.17 -14.54 14.96
CA LYS A 103 -14.57 -15.30 16.07
C LYS A 103 -13.88 -14.36 17.06
N ILE A 104 -13.20 -13.36 16.53
CA ILE A 104 -12.51 -12.34 17.32
C ILE A 104 -13.29 -11.02 17.42
N ARG A 105 -14.46 -10.94 16.77
CA ARG A 105 -15.34 -9.77 16.70
C ARG A 105 -14.62 -8.50 16.19
N GLN A 106 -13.81 -8.64 15.15
CA GLN A 106 -13.08 -7.53 14.53
C GLN A 106 -13.30 -7.47 13.02
N ILE A 107 -13.07 -6.31 12.44
CA ILE A 107 -12.87 -6.10 11.01
C ILE A 107 -11.36 -6.07 10.78
N ILE A 108 -10.89 -6.99 9.96
CA ILE A 108 -9.49 -7.07 9.50
C ILE A 108 -9.39 -6.28 8.20
N THR A 109 -8.47 -5.32 8.15
CA THR A 109 -8.20 -4.49 6.98
C THR A 109 -6.83 -4.83 6.44
N SER A 110 -6.75 -5.36 5.22
CA SER A 110 -5.50 -5.45 4.48
C SER A 110 -5.40 -4.32 3.47
N TYR A 111 -4.18 -3.82 3.25
CA TYR A 111 -3.92 -2.74 2.30
C TYR A 111 -2.65 -3.02 1.51
N SER A 112 -2.76 -2.98 0.20
CA SER A 112 -1.63 -3.01 -0.73
C SER A 112 -1.66 -1.79 -1.64
N TYR A 113 -0.52 -1.43 -2.20
CA TYR A 113 -0.42 -0.25 -3.05
C TYR A 113 0.67 -0.37 -4.11
N GLU A 114 0.52 0.43 -5.16
CA GLU A 114 1.56 0.75 -6.12
C GLU A 114 1.74 2.27 -6.18
N THR A 115 2.98 2.75 -6.01
CA THR A 115 3.32 4.16 -6.25
C THR A 115 4.08 4.27 -7.55
N THR A 116 3.58 5.09 -8.48
CA THR A 116 4.25 5.41 -9.74
C THR A 116 4.73 6.85 -9.74
N PHE A 117 5.96 7.06 -10.21
CA PHE A 117 6.55 8.37 -10.45
C PHE A 117 6.90 8.47 -11.93
N MET A 118 6.46 9.54 -12.56
CA MET A 118 6.78 9.87 -13.93
C MET A 118 7.28 11.30 -14.04
N ARG A 119 8.23 11.51 -14.94
CA ARG A 119 8.84 12.81 -15.21
C ARG A 119 8.98 13.00 -16.71
N CYS A 120 8.45 14.11 -17.20
CA CYS A 120 8.83 14.68 -18.48
C CYS A 120 10.02 15.63 -18.28
N ASP A 121 11.11 15.40 -19.00
CA ASP A 121 12.19 16.36 -19.20
C ASP A 121 12.30 16.64 -20.70
N ARG A 122 11.88 17.83 -21.10
CA ARG A 122 11.59 18.18 -22.50
C ARG A 122 10.66 17.13 -23.11
N GLU A 123 11.04 16.51 -24.21
CA GLU A 123 10.24 15.49 -24.88
C GLU A 123 10.42 14.06 -24.34
N GLU A 124 11.25 13.86 -23.32
CA GLU A 124 11.57 12.53 -22.79
C GLU A 124 10.79 12.25 -21.50
N LEU A 125 10.13 11.09 -21.46
CA LEU A 125 9.47 10.54 -20.28
C LEU A 125 10.34 9.46 -19.65
N THR A 126 10.61 9.62 -18.37
CA THR A 126 11.20 8.61 -17.50
C THR A 126 10.33 8.38 -16.28
N GLY A 127 10.54 7.28 -15.57
CA GLY A 127 9.77 6.98 -14.37
C GLY A 127 10.20 5.71 -13.67
N SER A 128 9.53 5.44 -12.56
CA SER A 128 9.65 4.21 -11.80
C SER A 128 8.35 3.91 -11.07
N SER A 129 8.14 2.66 -10.68
CA SER A 129 7.11 2.30 -9.73
C SER A 129 7.63 1.36 -8.65
N TYR A 130 6.99 1.37 -7.49
CA TYR A 130 7.22 0.38 -6.45
C TYR A 130 5.90 -0.08 -5.86
N LYS A 131 5.88 -1.32 -5.36
CA LYS A 131 4.73 -1.94 -4.74
C LYS A 131 5.00 -2.21 -3.28
N GLY A 132 3.97 -2.14 -2.45
CA GLY A 132 4.07 -2.46 -1.04
C GLY A 132 2.74 -2.84 -0.43
N TYR A 133 2.78 -3.11 0.86
CA TYR A 133 1.62 -3.43 1.68
C TYR A 133 1.82 -2.88 3.09
N ALA A 134 0.72 -2.51 3.73
CA ALA A 134 0.70 -2.17 5.14
C ALA A 134 0.44 -3.42 5.98
N LEU A 135 0.91 -3.39 7.21
CA LEU A 135 0.43 -4.27 8.27
C LEU A 135 -1.11 -4.22 8.32
N GLU A 136 -1.73 -5.37 8.56
CA GLU A 136 -3.16 -5.50 8.76
C GLU A 136 -3.65 -4.59 9.92
N GLY A 137 -4.73 -3.86 9.64
CA GLY A 137 -5.46 -3.11 10.64
C GLY A 137 -6.55 -3.97 11.27
N PHE A 138 -6.85 -3.70 12.53
CA PHE A 138 -7.95 -4.34 13.26
C PHE A 138 -8.85 -3.24 13.84
N GLU A 139 -10.14 -3.34 13.55
CA GLU A 139 -11.18 -2.46 14.08
C GLU A 139 -12.25 -3.30 14.76
N ASP A 140 -12.87 -2.82 15.83
CA ASP A 140 -13.96 -3.56 16.47
C ASP A 140 -15.16 -3.70 15.52
N LEU A 141 -15.79 -4.87 15.55
CA LEU A 141 -17.03 -5.09 14.80
C LEU A 141 -18.16 -4.29 15.48
N PRO A 142 -18.87 -3.40 14.75
CA PRO A 142 -19.98 -2.63 15.31
C PRO A 142 -21.02 -3.54 15.98
N GLU A 143 -21.60 -3.09 17.09
CA GLU A 143 -22.57 -3.89 17.85
C GLU A 143 -23.81 -4.27 17.03
N ASN A 144 -24.18 -3.43 16.07
CA ASN A 144 -25.30 -3.61 15.13
C ASN A 144 -24.85 -4.10 13.74
N TRP A 145 -23.71 -4.81 13.64
CA TRP A 145 -23.20 -5.29 12.37
C TRP A 145 -24.22 -6.19 11.65
N ASP A 146 -24.47 -5.87 10.38
CA ASP A 146 -25.40 -6.58 9.51
C ASP A 146 -24.63 -7.00 8.23
N PRO A 147 -24.50 -8.31 7.94
CA PRO A 147 -23.80 -8.79 6.75
C PRO A 147 -24.48 -8.42 5.43
N THR A 148 -25.72 -7.90 5.47
CA THR A 148 -26.52 -7.60 4.27
C THR A 148 -26.57 -6.11 3.90
N LYS A 149 -26.02 -5.23 4.74
CA LYS A 149 -25.93 -3.78 4.51
C LYS A 149 -24.53 -3.34 4.12
#